data_AF-A0A2N7JNL3-F1
#
_entry.id   AF-A0A2N7JNL3-F1
#
_cell.length_a   1.000
_cell.length_b   1.000
_cell.length_c   1.000
_cell.angle_alpha   90.00
_cell.angle_beta   90.00
_cell.angle_gamma   90.00
#
_symmetry.space_group_name_H-M   'P 1'
#
loop_
_entity.id
_entity.type
_entity.pdbx_description
1 polymer ?
#
loop_
_entity_poly.entity_id
_entity_poly.type
_entity_poly.pdbx_seq_one_letter_code
_entity_poly.pdbx_strand_id
1 'polypeptide(L)'
;MDKNQYLLETELEQLKTRVDSEPLVILEITQQCFVRSEQVLFEEGAIQSLMLMAKCCWNLMDYQKGLKYIKEAHKRQSRLDTDLFLPEILHLHALQFWGQAKYYSAQQFWINALEQSALVDEVEIQIECLIGLGNIWRMTREYKLARSTHQLAVKVANNSRIGWLEGKARILLAWDYYLLNNYVEMLSVLDGAEEALKDHNDNTWHAEVWDFRGLALLGLERLDDAEKATAKAHSLAVEHNLIWMKAHSYISRARLELLRKRPEQAAELLRLAERSANEFDNGELLSQICYQQSLVAEENQDFNAALVAFKKYRQYSISMLREQTNRVGLDKARSSKRQLEQRARKLINRIRGQHEYDPEKHLSYVVSETFWWEQLVLFKTELKRSNHSIIMFQHVDTDYLDVCTEIAHTLCNQNDFISRLSSERVALMLSEKGDVAEQTFQTLSTILDIYPWHRKGLKGSKPTVSLNDILTFPFTLEQLEEDDAEVRN
;
A
#
# COMPACT_ATOMS: atom_id res chain seq x y z
N MET A 1 -32.24 -11.29 -17.60
CA MET A 1 -31.32 -10.99 -18.71
C MET A 1 -31.74 -11.76 -19.94
N ASP A 2 -31.70 -11.09 -21.09
CA ASP A 2 -31.87 -11.73 -22.41
C ASP A 2 -30.62 -12.59 -22.74
N LYS A 3 -30.77 -13.66 -23.53
CA LYS A 3 -29.66 -14.60 -23.84
C LYS A 3 -28.47 -13.87 -24.50
N ASN A 4 -28.76 -12.83 -25.27
CA ASN A 4 -27.75 -12.01 -25.93
C ASN A 4 -26.96 -11.10 -24.96
N GLN A 5 -27.59 -10.66 -23.86
CA GLN A 5 -26.94 -9.85 -22.83
C GLN A 5 -25.95 -10.70 -22.02
N TYR A 6 -26.37 -11.89 -21.61
CA TYR A 6 -25.51 -12.84 -20.88
C TYR A 6 -24.27 -13.27 -21.69
N LEU A 7 -24.44 -13.48 -23.00
CA LEU A 7 -23.31 -13.80 -23.89
C LEU A 7 -22.30 -12.64 -23.99
N LEU A 8 -22.78 -11.40 -24.07
CA LEU A 8 -21.92 -10.22 -24.09
C LEU A 8 -21.17 -10.02 -22.77
N GLU A 9 -21.84 -10.22 -21.64
CA GLU A 9 -21.21 -10.14 -20.31
C GLU A 9 -20.11 -11.19 -20.16
N THR A 10 -20.38 -12.44 -20.55
CA THR A 10 -19.37 -13.52 -20.51
C THR A 10 -18.18 -13.21 -21.43
N GLU A 11 -18.43 -12.66 -22.61
CA GLU A 11 -17.39 -12.24 -23.57
C GLU A 11 -16.52 -11.12 -22.99
N LEU A 12 -17.13 -10.11 -22.36
CA LEU A 12 -16.40 -9.00 -21.73
C LEU A 12 -15.55 -9.47 -20.54
N GLU A 13 -16.05 -10.40 -19.72
CA GLU A 13 -15.31 -10.94 -18.58
C GLU A 13 -14.08 -11.74 -19.03
N GLN A 14 -14.22 -12.51 -20.13
CA GLN A 14 -13.08 -13.20 -20.74
C GLN A 14 -12.03 -12.21 -21.28
N LEU A 15 -12.48 -11.12 -21.91
CA LEU A 15 -11.57 -10.10 -22.43
C LEU A 15 -10.82 -9.39 -21.30
N LYS A 16 -11.46 -9.15 -20.14
CA LYS A 16 -10.86 -8.51 -18.96
C LYS A 16 -9.58 -9.20 -18.49
N THR A 17 -9.53 -10.54 -18.57
CA THR A 17 -8.35 -11.33 -18.15
C THR A 17 -7.13 -11.18 -19.07
N ARG A 18 -7.32 -10.74 -20.33
CA ARG A 18 -6.25 -10.68 -21.35
C ARG A 18 -5.77 -9.25 -21.64
N VAL A 19 -6.36 -8.24 -21.00
CA VAL A 19 -6.12 -6.82 -21.30
C VAL A 19 -4.65 -6.44 -21.20
N ASP A 20 -3.95 -7.06 -20.25
CA ASP A 20 -2.58 -6.71 -19.92
C ASP A 20 -1.58 -7.37 -20.88
N SER A 21 -1.95 -8.45 -21.60
CA SER A 21 -1.10 -9.11 -22.59
C SER A 21 -1.28 -8.58 -24.02
N GLU A 22 -2.52 -8.28 -24.45
CA GLU A 22 -2.83 -7.94 -25.86
C GLU A 22 -3.75 -6.70 -25.98
N PRO A 23 -3.33 -5.53 -25.49
CA PRO A 23 -4.21 -4.36 -25.36
C PRO A 23 -4.73 -3.81 -26.70
N LEU A 24 -3.99 -3.94 -27.80
CA LEU A 24 -4.44 -3.49 -29.14
C LEU A 24 -5.59 -4.35 -29.68
N VAL A 25 -5.42 -5.67 -29.65
CA VAL A 25 -6.42 -6.62 -30.17
C VAL A 25 -7.69 -6.52 -29.34
N ILE A 26 -7.55 -6.42 -28.02
CA ILE A 26 -8.70 -6.32 -27.11
C ILE A 26 -9.42 -5.00 -27.29
N LEU A 27 -8.72 -3.89 -27.56
CA LEU A 27 -9.37 -2.62 -27.85
C LEU A 27 -10.30 -2.73 -29.07
N GLU A 28 -9.88 -3.39 -30.14
CA GLU A 28 -10.69 -3.60 -31.34
C GLU A 28 -11.92 -4.49 -31.07
N ILE A 29 -11.74 -5.60 -30.37
CA ILE A 29 -12.84 -6.52 -30.03
C ILE A 29 -13.84 -5.81 -29.10
N THR A 30 -13.35 -5.08 -28.09
CA THR A 30 -14.18 -4.35 -27.14
C THR A 30 -15.00 -3.27 -27.84
N GLN A 31 -14.46 -2.60 -28.87
CA GLN A 31 -15.22 -1.65 -29.68
C GLN A 31 -16.41 -2.32 -30.40
N GLN A 32 -16.23 -3.55 -30.87
CA GLN A 32 -17.33 -4.33 -31.45
C GLN A 32 -18.37 -4.73 -30.39
N CYS A 33 -17.92 -5.15 -29.20
CA CYS A 33 -18.81 -5.44 -28.06
C CYS A 33 -19.62 -4.21 -27.63
N PHE A 34 -19.02 -3.03 -27.65
CA PHE A 34 -19.71 -1.77 -27.35
C PHE A 34 -20.83 -1.48 -28.36
N VAL A 35 -20.54 -1.57 -29.67
CA VAL A 35 -21.55 -1.36 -30.72
C VAL A 35 -22.70 -2.36 -30.59
N ARG A 36 -22.39 -3.64 -30.30
CA ARG A 36 -23.40 -4.67 -30.05
C ARG A 36 -24.23 -4.37 -28.80
N SER A 37 -23.61 -3.88 -27.73
CA SER A 37 -24.31 -3.50 -26.50
C SER A 37 -25.27 -2.33 -26.74
N GLU A 38 -24.91 -1.36 -27.57
CA GLU A 38 -25.82 -0.27 -27.96
C GLU A 38 -27.01 -0.76 -28.80
N GLN A 39 -26.78 -1.69 -29.73
CA GLN A 39 -27.85 -2.27 -30.56
C GLN A 39 -28.88 -3.05 -29.73
N VAL A 40 -28.42 -3.72 -28.68
CA VAL A 40 -29.26 -4.51 -27.76
C VAL A 40 -29.81 -3.63 -26.61
N LEU A 41 -29.49 -2.34 -26.58
CA LEU A 41 -29.86 -1.39 -25.53
C LEU A 41 -29.45 -1.87 -24.12
N PHE A 42 -28.27 -2.48 -24.04
CA PHE A 42 -27.69 -3.00 -22.80
C PHE A 42 -26.67 -2.01 -22.23
N GLU A 43 -27.13 -1.14 -21.33
CA GLU A 43 -26.31 -0.05 -20.77
C GLU A 43 -25.15 -0.57 -19.91
N GLU A 44 -25.33 -1.63 -19.12
CA GLU A 44 -24.27 -2.20 -18.28
C GLU A 44 -23.12 -2.74 -19.13
N GLY A 45 -23.42 -3.49 -20.21
CA GLY A 45 -22.40 -3.97 -21.15
C GLY A 45 -21.72 -2.84 -21.91
N ALA A 46 -22.42 -1.73 -22.19
CA ALA A 46 -21.82 -0.54 -22.77
C ALA A 46 -20.83 0.13 -21.80
N ILE A 47 -21.17 0.21 -20.51
CA ILE A 47 -20.29 0.73 -19.45
C ILE A 47 -19.05 -0.14 -19.28
N GLN A 48 -19.22 -1.46 -19.14
CA GLN A 48 -18.13 -2.43 -19.04
C GLN A 48 -17.20 -2.34 -20.27
N SER A 49 -17.76 -2.24 -21.48
CA SER A 49 -16.96 -2.07 -22.69
C SER A 49 -16.14 -0.76 -22.66
N LEU A 50 -16.73 0.36 -22.24
CA LEU A 50 -16.02 1.64 -22.13
C LEU A 50 -14.90 1.62 -21.08
N MET A 51 -15.13 0.94 -19.95
CA MET A 51 -14.13 0.73 -18.90
C MET A 51 -12.96 -0.08 -19.42
N LEU A 52 -13.25 -1.17 -20.14
CA LEU A 52 -12.26 -2.04 -20.75
C LEU A 52 -11.43 -1.31 -21.82
N MET A 53 -12.07 -0.51 -22.68
CA MET A 53 -11.37 0.37 -23.63
C MET A 53 -10.46 1.37 -22.90
N ALA A 54 -10.91 1.95 -21.79
CA ALA A 54 -10.09 2.87 -21.00
C ALA A 54 -8.86 2.17 -20.41
N LYS A 55 -8.99 0.92 -19.94
CA LYS A 55 -7.87 0.09 -19.46
C LYS A 55 -6.90 -0.25 -20.61
N CYS A 56 -7.40 -0.59 -21.80
CA CYS A 56 -6.53 -0.78 -22.98
C CYS A 56 -5.78 0.50 -23.35
N CYS A 57 -6.45 1.66 -23.37
CA CYS A 57 -5.80 2.94 -23.63
C CYS A 57 -4.74 3.29 -22.58
N TRP A 58 -4.95 2.90 -21.32
CA TRP A 58 -3.95 3.04 -20.26
C TRP A 58 -2.67 2.24 -20.58
N ASN A 59 -2.83 0.96 -20.93
CA ASN A 59 -1.70 0.08 -21.29
C ASN A 59 -0.97 0.55 -22.56
N LEU A 60 -1.68 1.21 -23.48
CA LEU A 60 -1.12 1.82 -24.69
C LEU A 60 -0.56 3.25 -24.48
N MET A 61 -0.58 3.75 -23.25
CA MET A 61 -0.16 5.11 -22.88
C MET A 61 -0.96 6.24 -23.56
N ASP A 62 -2.13 5.95 -24.13
CA ASP A 62 -3.05 6.96 -24.71
C ASP A 62 -4.07 7.45 -23.68
N TYR A 63 -3.55 8.18 -22.69
CA TYR A 63 -4.34 8.64 -21.55
C TYR A 63 -5.44 9.63 -21.92
N GLN A 64 -5.33 10.31 -23.07
CA GLN A 64 -6.32 11.28 -23.51
C GLN A 64 -7.56 10.59 -24.07
N LYS A 65 -7.39 9.54 -24.88
CA LYS A 65 -8.52 8.74 -25.36
C LYS A 65 -9.17 7.96 -24.22
N GLY A 66 -8.36 7.34 -23.34
CA GLY A 66 -8.87 6.66 -22.15
C GLY A 66 -9.77 7.56 -21.29
N LEU A 67 -9.37 8.83 -21.11
CA LEU A 67 -10.15 9.81 -20.37
C LEU A 67 -11.48 10.22 -21.05
N LYS A 68 -11.60 10.08 -22.38
CA LYS A 68 -12.88 10.30 -23.08
C LYS A 68 -13.84 9.13 -22.84
N TYR A 69 -13.34 7.89 -22.95
CA TYR A 69 -14.15 6.69 -22.72
C TYR A 69 -14.69 6.64 -21.29
N ILE A 70 -13.83 6.91 -20.31
CA ILE A 70 -14.24 6.83 -18.90
C ILE A 70 -15.23 7.93 -18.48
N LYS A 71 -15.14 9.13 -19.08
CA LYS A 71 -16.15 10.19 -18.88
C LYS A 71 -17.52 9.80 -19.43
N GLU A 72 -17.54 9.11 -20.57
CA GLU A 72 -18.79 8.60 -21.14
C GLU A 72 -19.36 7.48 -20.26
N ALA A 73 -18.51 6.56 -19.78
CA ALA A 73 -18.93 5.52 -18.84
C ALA A 73 -19.54 6.12 -17.57
N HIS A 74 -18.88 7.11 -16.97
CA HIS A 74 -19.41 7.82 -15.80
C HIS A 74 -20.75 8.50 -16.07
N LYS A 75 -20.93 9.14 -17.23
CA LYS A 75 -22.19 9.78 -17.62
C LYS A 75 -23.33 8.77 -17.78
N ARG A 76 -23.04 7.56 -18.27
CA ARG A 76 -24.01 6.47 -18.37
C ARG A 76 -24.32 5.86 -17.02
N GLN A 77 -23.33 5.66 -16.16
CA GLN A 77 -23.54 5.21 -14.79
C GLN A 77 -24.50 6.12 -14.02
N SER A 78 -24.35 7.46 -14.16
CA SER A 78 -25.25 8.42 -13.51
C SER A 78 -26.71 8.37 -14.00
N ARG A 79 -27.02 7.59 -15.04
CA ARG A 79 -28.39 7.35 -15.51
C ARG A 79 -28.99 6.06 -14.96
N LEU A 80 -28.15 5.18 -14.40
CA LEU A 80 -28.57 3.96 -13.73
C LEU A 80 -28.91 4.28 -12.27
N ASP A 81 -29.83 3.50 -11.70
CA ASP A 81 -30.19 3.61 -10.28
C ASP A 81 -29.20 2.85 -9.37
N THR A 82 -28.27 2.09 -9.95
CA THR A 82 -27.27 1.30 -9.24
C THR A 82 -25.91 1.99 -9.31
N ASP A 83 -25.10 1.84 -8.26
CA ASP A 83 -23.72 2.38 -8.19
C ASP A 83 -22.65 1.29 -8.37
N LEU A 84 -23.01 0.12 -8.91
CA LEU A 84 -22.15 -1.06 -8.98
C LEU A 84 -20.79 -0.79 -9.67
N PHE A 85 -20.79 -0.12 -10.83
CA PHE A 85 -19.57 0.16 -11.59
C PHE A 85 -18.87 1.46 -11.16
N LEU A 86 -19.48 2.26 -10.29
CA LEU A 86 -18.97 3.57 -9.92
C LEU A 86 -17.56 3.51 -9.29
N PRO A 87 -17.23 2.58 -8.37
CA PRO A 87 -15.89 2.49 -7.80
C PRO A 87 -14.82 2.24 -8.86
N GLU A 88 -15.05 1.28 -9.76
CA GLU A 88 -14.08 0.93 -10.82
C GLU A 88 -13.95 2.07 -11.85
N ILE A 89 -15.05 2.74 -12.21
CA ILE A 89 -15.02 3.93 -13.09
C ILE A 89 -14.15 5.05 -12.48
N LEU A 90 -14.31 5.32 -11.18
CA LEU A 90 -13.54 6.33 -10.47
C LEU A 90 -12.06 5.94 -10.35
N HIS A 91 -11.77 4.66 -10.11
CA HIS A 91 -10.40 4.13 -10.09
C HIS A 91 -9.72 4.29 -11.47
N LEU A 92 -10.39 3.92 -12.56
CA LEU A 92 -9.87 4.10 -13.92
C LEU A 92 -9.66 5.58 -14.24
N HIS A 93 -10.56 6.47 -13.79
CA HIS A 93 -10.36 7.91 -13.88
C HIS A 93 -9.06 8.37 -13.23
N ALA A 94 -8.78 7.88 -12.03
CA ALA A 94 -7.56 8.21 -11.30
C ALA A 94 -6.31 7.69 -12.01
N LEU A 95 -6.35 6.47 -12.57
CA LEU A 95 -5.27 5.95 -13.41
C LEU A 95 -4.98 6.90 -14.58
N GLN A 96 -5.98 7.26 -15.40
CA GLN A 96 -5.74 8.18 -16.53
C GLN A 96 -5.09 9.51 -16.11
N PHE A 97 -5.48 10.06 -14.95
CA PHE A 97 -4.84 11.27 -14.42
C PHE A 97 -3.42 11.03 -13.91
N TRP A 98 -3.16 9.87 -13.29
CA TRP A 98 -1.83 9.44 -12.87
C TRP A 98 -0.86 9.38 -14.06
N GLY A 99 -1.26 8.83 -15.19
CA GLY A 99 -0.39 8.73 -16.38
C GLY A 99 -0.12 10.08 -17.04
N GLN A 100 -1.04 11.03 -16.88
CA GLN A 100 -0.82 12.43 -17.25
C GLN A 100 0.00 13.20 -16.20
N ALA A 101 0.49 12.54 -15.14
CA ALA A 101 1.17 13.13 -13.98
C ALA A 101 0.38 14.27 -13.29
N LYS A 102 -0.95 14.17 -13.27
CA LYS A 102 -1.85 15.08 -12.55
C LYS A 102 -2.21 14.48 -11.19
N TYR A 103 -1.25 14.53 -10.27
CA TYR A 103 -1.30 13.77 -9.02
C TYR A 103 -2.44 14.17 -8.08
N TYR A 104 -2.80 15.45 -7.96
CA TYR A 104 -3.88 15.86 -7.05
C TYR A 104 -5.25 15.50 -7.61
N SER A 105 -5.43 15.60 -8.93
CA SER A 105 -6.62 15.09 -9.60
C SER A 105 -6.76 13.58 -9.42
N ALA A 106 -5.68 12.82 -9.63
CA ALA A 106 -5.66 11.37 -9.36
C ALA A 106 -6.00 11.05 -7.89
N GLN A 107 -5.44 11.82 -6.94
CA GLN A 107 -5.71 11.68 -5.52
C GLN A 107 -7.20 11.82 -5.20
N GLN A 108 -7.84 12.85 -5.74
CA GLN A 108 -9.26 13.10 -5.51
C GLN A 108 -10.13 11.94 -6.05
N PHE A 109 -9.80 11.42 -7.24
CA PHE A 109 -10.55 10.30 -7.82
C PHE A 109 -10.32 8.99 -7.06
N TRP A 110 -9.10 8.69 -6.60
CA TRP A 110 -8.85 7.52 -5.75
C TRP A 110 -9.51 7.64 -4.37
N ILE A 111 -9.57 8.83 -3.77
CA ILE A 111 -10.33 9.06 -2.53
C ILE A 111 -11.82 8.75 -2.75
N ASN A 112 -12.40 9.26 -3.84
CA ASN A 112 -13.80 9.01 -4.15
C ASN A 112 -14.06 7.53 -4.48
N ALA A 113 -13.17 6.88 -5.23
CA ALA A 113 -13.26 5.45 -5.53
C ALA A 113 -13.17 4.60 -4.26
N LEU A 114 -12.29 4.96 -3.32
CA LEU A 114 -12.16 4.30 -2.02
C LEU A 114 -13.42 4.44 -1.17
N GLU A 115 -14.06 5.61 -1.18
CA GLU A 115 -15.34 5.81 -0.49
C GLU A 115 -16.46 4.94 -1.06
N GLN A 116 -16.60 4.92 -2.39
CA GLN A 116 -17.66 4.15 -3.04
C GLN A 116 -17.42 2.65 -2.92
N SER A 117 -16.17 2.19 -3.08
CA SER A 117 -15.83 0.77 -2.91
C SER A 117 -16.04 0.28 -1.47
N ALA A 118 -15.87 1.15 -0.46
CA ALA A 118 -16.20 0.81 0.92
C ALA A 118 -17.72 0.72 1.19
N LEU A 119 -18.56 1.33 0.34
CA LEU A 119 -20.02 1.23 0.43
C LEU A 119 -20.57 0.01 -0.31
N VAL A 120 -19.96 -0.34 -1.45
CA VAL A 120 -20.35 -1.49 -2.30
C VAL A 120 -19.65 -2.79 -1.86
N ASP A 121 -18.66 -2.69 -0.95
CA ASP A 121 -17.83 -3.80 -0.45
C ASP A 121 -16.92 -4.44 -1.52
N GLU A 122 -16.47 -3.62 -2.48
CA GLU A 122 -15.56 -4.03 -3.57
C GLU A 122 -14.11 -3.99 -3.13
N VAL A 123 -13.64 -5.05 -2.46
CA VAL A 123 -12.33 -5.08 -1.79
C VAL A 123 -11.15 -4.95 -2.76
N GLU A 124 -11.25 -5.50 -3.98
CA GLU A 124 -10.21 -5.35 -5.00
C GLU A 124 -9.95 -3.87 -5.33
N ILE A 125 -11.02 -3.10 -5.53
CA ILE A 125 -10.93 -1.66 -5.81
C ILE A 125 -10.41 -0.90 -4.58
N GLN A 126 -10.78 -1.32 -3.35
CA GLN A 126 -10.24 -0.72 -2.14
C GLN A 126 -8.71 -0.86 -2.08
N ILE A 127 -8.18 -2.07 -2.33
CA ILE A 127 -6.74 -2.33 -2.33
C ILE A 127 -6.04 -1.52 -3.43
N GLU A 128 -6.57 -1.51 -4.65
CA GLU A 128 -6.02 -0.73 -5.78
C GLU A 128 -6.02 0.78 -5.50
N CYS A 129 -7.04 1.30 -4.81
CA CYS A 129 -7.09 2.70 -4.41
C CYS A 129 -6.08 3.02 -3.30
N LEU A 130 -5.88 2.13 -2.32
CA LEU A 130 -4.83 2.27 -1.31
C LEU A 130 -3.44 2.29 -1.96
N ILE A 131 -3.19 1.40 -2.92
CA ILE A 131 -1.97 1.38 -3.74
C ILE A 131 -1.80 2.72 -4.49
N GLY A 132 -2.84 3.19 -5.16
CA GLY A 132 -2.82 4.46 -5.88
C GLY A 132 -2.47 5.66 -4.98
N LEU A 133 -3.10 5.74 -3.81
CA LEU A 133 -2.82 6.80 -2.82
C LEU A 133 -1.39 6.72 -2.28
N GLY A 134 -0.88 5.52 -1.98
CA GLY A 134 0.50 5.30 -1.56
C GLY A 134 1.51 5.78 -2.62
N ASN A 135 1.26 5.46 -3.90
CA ASN A 135 2.07 5.92 -5.02
C ASN A 135 2.10 7.45 -5.14
N ILE A 136 0.97 8.13 -4.93
CA ILE A 136 0.93 9.61 -4.89
C ILE A 136 1.82 10.14 -3.77
N TRP A 137 1.69 9.59 -2.57
CA TRP A 137 2.50 10.05 -1.44
C TRP A 137 3.99 9.81 -1.65
N ARG A 138 4.36 8.71 -2.30
CA ARG A 138 5.75 8.48 -2.73
C ARG A 138 6.23 9.58 -3.68
N MET A 139 5.42 9.94 -4.69
CA MET A 139 5.78 11.02 -5.63
C MET A 139 5.84 12.40 -4.98
N THR A 140 4.98 12.67 -3.98
CA THR A 140 5.02 13.92 -3.21
C THR A 140 6.07 13.92 -2.10
N ARG A 141 6.90 12.86 -1.99
CA ARG A 141 7.98 12.67 -0.99
C ARG A 141 7.51 12.48 0.45
N GLU A 142 6.28 12.06 0.65
CA GLU A 142 5.71 11.73 1.97
C GLU A 142 5.90 10.22 2.25
N TYR A 143 7.15 9.77 2.30
CA TYR A 143 7.50 8.34 2.29
C TYR A 143 6.94 7.55 3.50
N LYS A 144 6.83 8.17 4.68
CA LYS A 144 6.25 7.52 5.86
C LYS A 144 4.76 7.20 5.68
N LEU A 145 4.03 8.09 4.99
CA LEU A 145 2.60 7.93 4.72
C LEU A 145 2.37 6.95 3.57
N ALA A 146 3.22 6.97 2.55
CA ALA A 146 3.23 5.95 1.50
C ALA A 146 3.41 4.55 2.11
N ARG A 147 4.43 4.39 2.97
CA ARG A 147 4.72 3.13 3.67
C ARG A 147 3.51 2.62 4.45
N SER A 148 2.93 3.46 5.31
CA SER A 148 1.80 3.03 6.16
C SER A 148 0.54 2.68 5.36
N THR A 149 0.39 3.25 4.16
CA THR A 149 -0.74 2.98 3.27
C THR A 149 -0.54 1.72 2.46
N HIS A 150 0.65 1.50 1.91
CA HIS A 150 0.97 0.23 1.25
C HIS A 150 0.99 -0.94 2.24
N GLN A 151 1.44 -0.73 3.49
CA GLN A 151 1.29 -1.72 4.55
C GLN A 151 -0.18 -2.09 4.79
N LEU A 152 -1.08 -1.11 4.82
CA LEU A 152 -2.51 -1.39 4.93
C LEU A 152 -3.03 -2.16 3.71
N ALA A 153 -2.63 -1.78 2.49
CA ALA A 153 -3.00 -2.50 1.27
C ALA A 153 -2.58 -3.98 1.32
N VAL A 154 -1.37 -4.28 1.80
CA VAL A 154 -0.89 -5.66 2.01
C VAL A 154 -1.77 -6.41 3.02
N LYS A 155 -2.10 -5.79 4.16
CA LYS A 155 -2.97 -6.41 5.18
C LYS A 155 -4.35 -6.74 4.60
N VAL A 156 -4.97 -5.78 3.92
CA VAL A 156 -6.30 -5.97 3.31
C VAL A 156 -6.26 -7.08 2.26
N ALA A 157 -5.24 -7.09 1.39
CA ALA A 157 -5.09 -8.12 0.36
C ALA A 157 -4.87 -9.53 0.94
N ASN A 158 -4.09 -9.65 2.01
CA ASN A 158 -3.87 -10.92 2.72
C ASN A 158 -5.17 -11.41 3.37
N ASN A 159 -5.88 -10.53 4.09
CA ASN A 159 -7.16 -10.88 4.73
C ASN A 159 -8.21 -11.34 3.71
N SER A 160 -8.23 -10.73 2.53
CA SER A 160 -9.12 -11.11 1.42
C SER A 160 -8.62 -12.25 0.55
N ARG A 161 -7.42 -12.80 0.83
CA ARG A 161 -6.76 -13.90 0.11
C ARG A 161 -6.56 -13.64 -1.38
N ILE A 162 -6.26 -12.39 -1.75
CA ILE A 162 -6.00 -11.99 -3.15
C ILE A 162 -4.49 -11.90 -3.37
N GLY A 163 -3.87 -13.03 -3.69
CA GLY A 163 -2.40 -13.16 -3.74
C GLY A 163 -1.70 -12.24 -4.75
N TRP A 164 -2.32 -12.00 -5.92
CA TRP A 164 -1.72 -11.13 -6.94
C TRP A 164 -1.68 -9.65 -6.50
N LEU A 165 -2.74 -9.16 -5.84
CA LEU A 165 -2.79 -7.82 -5.26
C LEU A 165 -1.86 -7.69 -4.05
N GLU A 166 -1.77 -8.73 -3.24
CA GLU A 166 -0.83 -8.78 -2.12
C GLU A 166 0.61 -8.68 -2.62
N GLY A 167 1.00 -9.46 -3.64
CA GLY A 167 2.31 -9.40 -4.27
C GLY A 167 2.63 -8.02 -4.82
N LYS A 168 1.70 -7.43 -5.59
CA LYS A 168 1.82 -6.06 -6.11
C LYS A 168 2.00 -5.03 -4.99
N ALA A 169 1.21 -5.10 -3.93
CA ALA A 169 1.31 -4.19 -2.78
C ALA A 169 2.65 -4.36 -2.03
N ARG A 170 3.15 -5.60 -1.89
CA ARG A 170 4.44 -5.91 -1.23
C ARG A 170 5.62 -5.37 -2.04
N ILE A 171 5.61 -5.50 -3.38
CA ILE A 171 6.64 -4.90 -4.26
C ILE A 171 6.70 -3.38 -4.06
N LEU A 172 5.54 -2.71 -4.06
CA LEU A 172 5.47 -1.25 -3.87
C LEU A 172 5.89 -0.83 -2.46
N LEU A 173 5.56 -1.63 -1.44
CA LEU A 173 6.02 -1.40 -0.08
C LEU A 173 7.54 -1.58 0.05
N ALA A 174 8.14 -2.56 -0.65
CA ALA A 174 9.58 -2.72 -0.70
C ALA A 174 10.28 -1.48 -1.29
N TRP A 175 9.68 -0.86 -2.31
CA TRP A 175 10.18 0.39 -2.86
C TRP A 175 10.14 1.54 -1.84
N ASP A 176 9.07 1.65 -1.05
CA ASP A 176 9.01 2.66 0.00
C ASP A 176 10.08 2.44 1.09
N TYR A 177 10.36 1.18 1.46
CA TYR A 177 11.45 0.85 2.38
C TYR A 177 12.83 1.18 1.80
N TYR A 178 13.05 0.92 0.51
CA TYR A 178 14.27 1.33 -0.18
C TYR A 178 14.51 2.85 -0.07
N LEU A 179 13.46 3.66 -0.27
CA LEU A 179 13.55 5.13 -0.15
C LEU A 179 13.76 5.60 1.30
N LEU A 180 13.34 4.81 2.29
CA LEU A 180 13.59 5.05 3.71
C LEU A 180 14.93 4.47 4.19
N ASN A 181 15.74 3.89 3.29
CA ASN A 181 16.98 3.17 3.57
C ASN A 181 16.82 2.03 4.58
N ASN A 182 15.64 1.41 4.65
CA ASN A 182 15.38 0.31 5.55
C ASN A 182 15.42 -1.03 4.81
N TYR A 183 16.65 -1.53 4.59
CA TYR A 183 16.88 -2.70 3.74
C TYR A 183 16.54 -4.04 4.40
N VAL A 184 16.49 -4.11 5.74
CA VAL A 184 16.17 -5.35 6.46
C VAL A 184 14.68 -5.70 6.29
N GLU A 185 13.80 -4.75 6.60
CA GLU A 185 12.36 -4.90 6.43
C GLU A 185 11.99 -5.06 4.97
N MET A 186 12.72 -4.40 4.06
CA MET A 186 12.57 -4.59 2.62
C MET A 186 12.74 -6.05 2.20
N LEU A 187 13.76 -6.75 2.70
CA LEU A 187 13.97 -8.17 2.39
C LEU A 187 12.83 -9.04 2.90
N SER A 188 12.36 -8.81 4.13
CA SER A 188 11.23 -9.56 4.70
C SER A 188 9.95 -9.38 3.88
N VAL A 189 9.67 -8.16 3.40
CA VAL A 189 8.51 -7.92 2.53
C VAL A 189 8.66 -8.59 1.16
N LEU A 190 9.88 -8.62 0.60
CA LEU A 190 10.15 -9.27 -0.68
C LEU A 190 10.04 -10.80 -0.60
N ASP A 191 10.48 -11.43 0.50
CA ASP A 191 10.26 -12.85 0.72
C ASP A 191 8.75 -13.17 0.74
N GLY A 192 7.96 -12.30 1.39
CA GLY A 192 6.51 -12.40 1.31
C GLY A 192 5.95 -12.19 -0.11
N ALA A 193 6.50 -11.25 -0.89
CA ALA A 193 6.05 -11.02 -2.26
C ALA A 193 6.28 -12.25 -3.13
N GLU A 194 7.44 -12.90 -2.97
CA GLU A 194 7.78 -14.15 -3.67
C GLU A 194 6.78 -15.26 -3.33
N GLU A 195 6.37 -15.40 -2.06
CA GLU A 195 5.36 -16.38 -1.66
C GLU A 195 3.98 -16.12 -2.25
N ALA A 196 3.52 -14.87 -2.23
CA ALA A 196 2.21 -14.49 -2.74
C ALA A 196 2.10 -14.64 -4.28
N LEU A 197 3.24 -14.54 -4.98
CA LEU A 197 3.32 -14.58 -6.44
C LEU A 197 3.68 -15.96 -7.02
N LYS A 198 3.86 -17.00 -6.20
CA LYS A 198 4.27 -18.36 -6.66
C LYS A 198 3.39 -18.91 -7.78
N ASP A 199 2.08 -18.68 -7.68
CA ASP A 199 1.08 -19.19 -8.63
C ASP A 199 0.72 -18.17 -9.74
N HIS A 200 1.38 -17.01 -9.75
CA HIS A 200 1.10 -15.95 -10.72
C HIS A 200 2.06 -16.02 -11.93
N ASN A 201 1.48 -15.96 -13.13
CA ASN A 201 2.21 -16.15 -14.39
C ASN A 201 3.00 -14.92 -14.89
N ASP A 202 2.88 -13.77 -14.22
CA ASP A 202 3.57 -12.56 -14.65
C ASP A 202 5.05 -12.55 -14.24
N ASN A 203 5.89 -12.94 -15.18
CA ASN A 203 7.36 -12.94 -15.01
C ASN A 203 7.95 -11.54 -14.78
N THR A 204 7.22 -10.48 -15.10
CA THR A 204 7.64 -9.09 -14.83
C THR A 204 7.75 -8.82 -13.34
N TRP A 205 6.78 -9.27 -12.53
CA TRP A 205 6.81 -9.05 -11.09
C TRP A 205 7.86 -9.91 -10.40
N HIS A 206 8.05 -11.15 -10.89
CA HIS A 206 9.16 -11.98 -10.42
C HIS A 206 10.52 -11.33 -10.67
N ALA A 207 10.73 -10.75 -11.86
CA ALA A 207 11.97 -10.02 -12.17
C ALA A 207 12.16 -8.79 -11.26
N GLU A 208 11.08 -8.04 -10.99
CA GLU A 208 11.09 -6.85 -10.14
C GLU A 208 11.41 -7.20 -8.66
N VAL A 209 10.85 -8.28 -8.14
CA VAL A 209 11.18 -8.79 -6.78
C VAL A 209 12.68 -9.08 -6.66
N TRP A 210 13.27 -9.76 -7.64
CA TRP A 210 14.71 -10.06 -7.64
C TRP A 210 15.59 -8.82 -7.80
N ASP A 211 15.16 -7.82 -8.59
CA ASP A 211 15.89 -6.55 -8.72
C ASP A 211 15.89 -5.76 -7.41
N PHE A 212 14.72 -5.60 -6.76
CA PHE A 212 14.61 -4.98 -5.44
C PHE A 212 15.39 -5.74 -4.38
N ARG A 213 15.40 -7.08 -4.42
CA ARG A 213 16.21 -7.91 -3.51
C ARG A 213 17.71 -7.63 -3.72
N GLY A 214 18.14 -7.51 -4.96
CA GLY A 214 19.50 -7.09 -5.32
C GLY A 214 19.83 -5.72 -4.72
N LEU A 215 18.96 -4.73 -4.88
CA LEU A 215 19.14 -3.38 -4.31
C LEU A 215 19.22 -3.38 -2.79
N ALA A 216 18.38 -4.16 -2.11
CA ALA A 216 18.41 -4.29 -0.65
C ALA A 216 19.74 -4.90 -0.17
N LEU A 217 20.21 -5.96 -0.84
CA LEU A 217 21.48 -6.63 -0.50
C LEU A 217 22.70 -5.75 -0.79
N LEU A 218 22.65 -4.93 -1.85
CA LEU A 218 23.67 -3.90 -2.10
C LEU A 218 23.70 -2.85 -0.99
N GLY A 219 22.54 -2.40 -0.52
CA GLY A 219 22.41 -1.47 0.61
C GLY A 219 22.93 -2.03 1.94
N LEU A 220 22.92 -3.35 2.10
CA LEU A 220 23.49 -4.08 3.24
C LEU A 220 24.96 -4.52 3.02
N GLU A 221 25.59 -4.10 1.93
CA GLU A 221 26.96 -4.46 1.54
C GLU A 221 27.22 -5.98 1.38
N ARG A 222 26.16 -6.78 1.18
CA ARG A 222 26.24 -8.23 0.93
C ARG A 222 26.46 -8.53 -0.55
N LEU A 223 27.66 -8.22 -1.04
CA LEU A 223 27.97 -8.23 -2.48
C LEU A 223 27.76 -9.59 -3.17
N ASP A 224 28.11 -10.70 -2.52
CA ASP A 224 28.01 -12.04 -3.12
C ASP A 224 26.55 -12.50 -3.29
N ASP A 225 25.68 -12.13 -2.36
CA ASP A 225 24.25 -12.44 -2.46
C ASP A 225 23.56 -11.48 -3.43
N ALA A 226 23.99 -10.21 -3.46
CA ALA A 226 23.52 -9.23 -4.43
C ALA A 226 23.84 -9.63 -5.87
N GLU A 227 25.02 -10.23 -6.12
CA GLU A 227 25.37 -10.77 -7.44
C GLU A 227 24.40 -11.87 -7.89
N LYS A 228 24.09 -12.82 -7.00
CA LYS A 228 23.14 -13.90 -7.32
C LYS A 228 21.74 -13.35 -7.61
N ALA A 229 21.28 -12.39 -6.82
CA ALA A 229 19.96 -11.79 -6.99
C ALA A 229 19.86 -10.98 -8.29
N THR A 230 20.85 -10.13 -8.58
CA THR A 230 20.88 -9.30 -9.80
C THR A 230 21.08 -10.15 -11.06
N ALA A 231 21.83 -11.26 -10.99
CA ALA A 231 21.98 -12.19 -12.11
C ALA A 231 20.65 -12.90 -12.44
N LYS A 232 19.87 -13.32 -11.44
CA LYS A 232 18.54 -13.89 -11.63
C LYS A 232 17.54 -12.89 -12.21
N ALA A 233 17.53 -11.65 -11.71
CA ALA A 233 16.69 -10.60 -12.28
C ALA A 233 17.01 -10.37 -13.76
N HIS A 234 18.31 -10.37 -14.11
CA HIS A 234 18.75 -10.19 -15.48
C HIS A 234 18.39 -11.37 -16.40
N SER A 235 18.55 -12.62 -15.95
CA SER A 235 18.18 -13.78 -16.75
C SER A 235 16.68 -13.77 -17.08
N LEU A 236 15.83 -13.50 -16.09
CA LEU A 236 14.39 -13.37 -16.28
C LEU A 236 14.03 -12.24 -17.27
N ALA A 237 14.68 -11.08 -17.14
CA ALA A 237 14.45 -9.95 -18.03
C ALA A 237 14.85 -10.24 -19.48
N VAL A 238 15.93 -11.01 -19.69
CA VAL A 238 16.41 -11.41 -21.02
C VAL A 238 15.52 -12.48 -21.63
N GLU A 239 15.18 -13.53 -20.88
CA GLU A 239 14.33 -14.64 -21.32
C GLU A 239 12.96 -14.17 -21.80
N HIS A 240 12.34 -13.24 -21.06
CA HIS A 240 11.00 -12.73 -21.37
C HIS A 240 10.99 -11.42 -22.17
N ASN A 241 12.15 -10.98 -22.66
CA ASN A 241 12.32 -9.75 -23.44
C ASN A 241 11.70 -8.49 -22.81
N LEU A 242 11.83 -8.35 -21.48
CA LEU A 242 11.26 -7.22 -20.73
C LEU A 242 12.19 -6.00 -20.84
N ILE A 243 11.94 -5.12 -21.81
CA ILE A 243 12.82 -3.97 -22.12
C ILE A 243 13.05 -3.07 -20.90
N TRP A 244 11.99 -2.79 -20.13
CA TRP A 244 12.08 -2.00 -18.89
C TRP A 244 12.97 -2.66 -17.83
N MET A 245 12.76 -3.96 -17.57
CA MET A 245 13.55 -4.70 -16.57
C MET A 245 14.99 -4.95 -17.00
N LYS A 246 15.26 -5.04 -18.31
CA LYS A 246 16.64 -5.08 -18.82
C LYS A 246 17.40 -3.82 -18.39
N ALA A 247 16.83 -2.63 -18.60
CA ALA A 247 17.47 -1.37 -18.22
C ALA A 247 17.73 -1.29 -16.70
N HIS A 248 16.74 -1.65 -15.88
CA HIS A 248 16.89 -1.68 -14.42
C HIS A 248 17.94 -2.69 -13.96
N SER A 249 17.94 -3.91 -14.50
CA SER A 249 18.94 -4.93 -14.18
C SER A 249 20.37 -4.49 -14.50
N TYR A 250 20.58 -3.76 -15.60
CA TYR A 250 21.88 -3.20 -15.94
C TYR A 250 22.33 -2.12 -14.95
N ILE A 251 21.41 -1.28 -14.46
CA ILE A 251 21.72 -0.26 -13.44
C ILE A 251 22.10 -0.93 -12.12
N SER A 252 21.34 -1.91 -11.66
CA SER A 252 21.61 -2.63 -10.41
C SER A 252 22.96 -3.36 -10.47
N ARG A 253 23.29 -3.99 -11.61
CA ARG A 253 24.60 -4.63 -11.83
C ARG A 253 25.74 -3.62 -11.94
N ALA A 254 25.52 -2.46 -12.57
CA ALA A 254 26.53 -1.41 -12.61
C ALA A 254 26.88 -0.90 -11.20
N ARG A 255 25.88 -0.76 -10.32
CA ARG A 255 26.12 -0.41 -8.91
C ARG A 255 26.92 -1.47 -8.16
N LEU A 256 26.64 -2.76 -8.40
CA LEU A 256 27.43 -3.87 -7.85
C LEU A 256 28.90 -3.77 -8.27
N GLU A 257 29.17 -3.52 -9.55
CA GLU A 257 30.55 -3.42 -10.06
C GLU A 257 31.29 -2.17 -9.54
N LEU A 258 30.57 -1.06 -9.29
CA LEU A 258 31.15 0.11 -8.63
C LEU A 258 31.60 -0.21 -7.19
N LEU A 259 30.76 -0.90 -6.41
CA LEU A 259 31.13 -1.33 -5.06
C LEU A 259 32.32 -2.30 -5.06
N ARG A 260 32.48 -3.09 -6.13
CA ARG A 260 33.63 -3.98 -6.36
C ARG A 260 34.88 -3.27 -6.89
N LYS A 261 34.83 -1.94 -7.05
CA LYS A 261 35.92 -1.11 -7.62
C LYS A 261 36.31 -1.53 -9.04
N ARG A 262 35.33 -1.91 -9.86
CA ARG A 262 35.48 -2.23 -11.30
C ARG A 262 34.72 -1.21 -12.16
N PRO A 263 35.15 0.04 -12.18
CA PRO A 263 34.44 1.13 -12.85
C PRO A 263 34.38 0.99 -14.38
N GLU A 264 35.33 0.27 -15.01
CA GLU A 264 35.27 -0.01 -16.46
C GLU A 264 34.06 -0.89 -16.83
N GLN A 265 33.83 -1.97 -16.08
CA GLN A 265 32.70 -2.88 -16.30
C GLN A 265 31.36 -2.19 -16.00
N ALA A 266 31.33 -1.36 -14.95
CA ALA A 266 30.16 -0.53 -14.65
C ALA A 266 29.82 0.44 -15.80
N ALA A 267 30.83 1.04 -16.44
CA ALA A 267 30.62 1.96 -17.56
C ALA A 267 30.02 1.25 -18.79
N GLU A 268 30.45 0.02 -19.09
CA GLU A 268 29.86 -0.78 -20.16
C GLU A 268 28.39 -1.13 -19.89
N LEU A 269 28.09 -1.59 -18.66
CA LEU A 269 26.72 -1.90 -18.24
C LEU A 269 25.80 -0.68 -18.32
N LEU A 270 26.26 0.51 -17.92
CA LEU A 270 25.49 1.75 -18.01
C LEU A 270 25.26 2.21 -19.46
N ARG A 271 26.17 1.91 -20.40
CA ARG A 271 25.94 2.16 -21.83
C ARG A 271 24.86 1.23 -22.39
N LEU A 272 24.82 -0.03 -21.94
CA LEU A 272 23.74 -0.95 -22.31
C LEU A 272 22.40 -0.49 -21.71
N ALA A 273 22.40 -0.02 -20.47
CA ALA A 273 21.22 0.58 -19.84
C ALA A 273 20.68 1.78 -20.64
N GLU A 274 21.56 2.71 -21.07
CA GLU A 274 21.17 3.89 -21.87
C GLU A 274 20.54 3.48 -23.21
N ARG A 275 21.08 2.46 -23.89
CA ARG A 275 20.52 1.96 -25.15
C ARG A 275 19.12 1.38 -24.95
N SER A 276 18.93 0.55 -23.94
CA SER A 276 17.62 -0.03 -23.63
C SER A 276 16.61 1.04 -23.17
N ALA A 277 17.05 2.04 -22.39
CA ALA A 277 16.18 3.12 -21.93
C ALA A 277 15.72 4.06 -23.04
N ASN A 278 16.56 4.31 -24.07
CA ASN A 278 16.20 5.17 -25.21
C ASN A 278 15.01 4.64 -26.03
N GLU A 279 14.67 3.35 -25.93
CA GLU A 279 13.55 2.74 -26.67
C GLU A 279 12.18 3.06 -26.07
N PHE A 280 12.10 3.37 -24.77
CA PHE A 280 10.81 3.52 -24.08
C PHE A 280 10.72 4.71 -23.11
N ASP A 281 11.83 5.25 -22.60
CA ASP A 281 11.81 6.21 -21.51
C ASP A 281 11.61 7.65 -21.99
N ASN A 282 10.79 8.41 -21.24
CA ASN A 282 10.54 9.83 -21.46
C ASN A 282 11.54 10.74 -20.72
N GLY A 283 12.65 10.19 -20.21
CA GLY A 283 13.80 10.94 -19.70
C GLY A 283 14.10 10.79 -18.21
N GLU A 284 13.28 10.09 -17.43
CA GLU A 284 13.49 9.93 -15.99
C GLU A 284 14.61 8.91 -15.70
N LEU A 285 14.51 7.72 -16.28
CA LEU A 285 15.52 6.68 -16.16
C LEU A 285 16.80 7.10 -16.87
N LEU A 286 16.69 7.74 -18.03
CA LEU A 286 17.84 8.31 -18.76
C LEU A 286 18.59 9.36 -17.92
N SER A 287 17.88 10.21 -17.18
CA SER A 287 18.52 11.16 -16.26
C SER A 287 19.32 10.44 -15.19
N GLN A 288 18.75 9.39 -14.57
CA GLN A 288 19.44 8.60 -13.56
C GLN A 288 20.67 7.86 -14.13
N ILE A 289 20.55 7.25 -15.31
CA ILE A 289 21.65 6.56 -15.99
C ILE A 289 22.78 7.55 -16.31
N CYS A 290 22.47 8.71 -16.91
CA CYS A 290 23.48 9.72 -17.23
C CYS A 290 24.18 10.27 -15.98
N TYR A 291 23.46 10.41 -14.86
CA TYR A 291 24.08 10.81 -13.59
C TYR A 291 25.06 9.73 -13.08
N GLN A 292 24.65 8.46 -13.11
CA GLN A 292 25.53 7.35 -12.73
C GLN A 292 26.76 7.26 -13.65
N GLN A 293 26.58 7.41 -14.96
CA GLN A 293 27.68 7.44 -15.93
C GLN A 293 28.70 8.56 -15.62
N SER A 294 28.23 9.72 -15.17
CA SER A 294 29.11 10.83 -14.74
C SER A 294 29.97 10.41 -13.55
N LEU A 295 29.37 9.79 -12.53
CA LEU A 295 30.09 9.34 -11.33
C LEU A 295 31.13 8.26 -11.67
N VAL A 296 30.75 7.27 -12.49
CA VAL A 296 31.68 6.22 -12.94
C VAL A 296 32.85 6.79 -13.75
N ALA A 297 32.60 7.79 -14.59
CA ALA A 297 33.63 8.45 -15.36
C ALA A 297 34.58 9.30 -14.50
N GLU A 298 34.08 9.93 -13.43
CA GLU A 298 34.90 10.61 -12.43
C GLU A 298 35.82 9.63 -11.68
N GLU A 299 35.30 8.47 -11.28
CA GLU A 299 36.11 7.40 -10.65
C GLU A 299 37.19 6.85 -11.59
N ASN A 300 36.89 6.78 -12.89
CA ASN A 300 37.85 6.41 -13.94
C ASN A 300 38.84 7.52 -14.33
N GLN A 301 38.76 8.70 -13.72
CA GLN A 301 39.56 9.89 -14.06
C GLN A 301 39.37 10.40 -15.50
N ASP A 302 38.29 9.99 -16.19
CA ASP A 302 37.90 10.50 -17.51
C ASP A 302 36.93 11.69 -17.35
N PHE A 303 37.51 12.84 -17.02
CA PHE A 303 36.76 14.08 -16.80
C PHE A 303 36.02 14.59 -18.03
N ASN A 304 36.48 14.23 -19.24
CA ASN A 304 35.81 14.62 -20.48
C ASN A 304 34.50 13.84 -20.65
N ALA A 305 34.55 12.52 -20.47
CA ALA A 305 33.36 11.68 -20.50
C ALA A 305 32.38 12.05 -19.37
N ALA A 306 32.88 12.33 -18.17
CA ALA A 306 32.06 12.79 -17.04
C ALA A 306 31.29 14.07 -17.37
N LEU A 307 31.97 15.09 -17.93
CA LEU A 307 31.33 16.34 -18.30
C LEU A 307 30.24 16.15 -19.37
N VAL A 308 30.47 15.27 -20.36
CA VAL A 308 29.47 14.96 -21.39
C VAL A 308 28.24 14.28 -20.78
N ALA A 309 28.44 13.28 -19.93
CA ALA A 309 27.36 12.59 -19.22
C ALA A 309 26.58 13.55 -18.30
N PHE A 310 27.28 14.43 -17.58
CA PHE A 310 26.65 15.42 -16.71
C PHE A 310 25.83 16.45 -17.48
N LYS A 311 26.28 16.88 -18.66
CA LYS A 311 25.51 17.77 -19.55
C LYS A 311 24.21 17.11 -20.00
N LYS A 312 24.27 15.84 -20.42
CA LYS A 312 23.07 15.05 -20.76
C LYS A 312 22.11 14.93 -19.56
N TYR A 313 22.64 14.57 -18.39
CA TYR A 313 21.88 14.52 -17.14
C TYR A 313 21.15 15.85 -16.89
N ARG A 314 21.85 16.99 -17.03
CA ARG A 314 21.25 18.30 -16.83
C ARG A 314 20.14 18.60 -17.83
N GLN A 315 20.33 18.27 -19.10
CA GLN A 315 19.29 18.46 -20.12
C GLN A 315 18.01 17.69 -19.77
N TYR A 316 18.12 16.39 -19.46
CA TYR A 316 16.98 15.56 -19.06
C TYR A 316 16.34 16.01 -17.74
N SER A 317 17.15 16.40 -16.75
CA SER A 317 16.63 16.88 -15.47
C SER A 317 15.83 18.18 -15.61
N ILE A 318 16.27 19.09 -16.48
CA ILE A 318 15.60 20.37 -16.71
C ILE A 318 14.33 20.18 -17.53
N SER A 319 14.34 19.33 -18.57
CA SER A 319 13.11 19.02 -19.31
C SER A 319 12.07 18.40 -18.39
N MET A 320 12.47 17.45 -17.55
CA MET A 320 11.59 16.82 -16.56
C MET A 320 11.02 17.83 -15.56
N LEU A 321 11.85 18.68 -14.96
CA LEU A 321 11.39 19.69 -14.00
C LEU A 321 10.41 20.69 -14.65
N ARG A 322 10.65 21.08 -15.90
CA ARG A 322 9.72 21.95 -16.65
C ARG A 322 8.39 21.27 -16.89
N GLU A 323 8.41 20.01 -17.33
CA GLU A 323 7.19 19.24 -17.53
C GLU A 323 6.40 19.02 -16.24
N GLN A 324 7.07 18.63 -15.16
CA GLN A 324 6.46 18.46 -13.85
C GLN A 324 5.85 19.78 -13.35
N THR A 325 6.58 20.90 -13.49
CA THR A 325 6.08 22.21 -13.07
C THR A 325 4.85 22.62 -13.89
N ASN A 326 4.87 22.41 -15.20
CA ASN A 326 3.72 22.71 -16.07
C ASN A 326 2.51 21.83 -15.73
N ARG A 327 2.70 20.53 -15.52
CA ARG A 327 1.63 19.58 -15.21
C ARG A 327 1.02 19.83 -13.82
N VAL A 328 1.86 20.12 -12.82
CA VAL A 328 1.41 20.52 -11.47
C VAL A 328 0.72 21.89 -11.50
N GLY A 329 1.18 22.82 -12.33
CA GLY A 329 0.54 24.13 -12.53
C GLY A 329 -0.85 24.03 -13.16
N LEU A 330 -1.08 23.04 -14.03
CA LEU A 330 -2.37 22.78 -14.67
C LEU A 330 -3.36 21.98 -13.79
N ASP A 331 -2.91 21.46 -12.65
CA ASP A 331 -3.75 20.64 -11.77
C ASP A 331 -4.66 21.52 -10.90
N LYS A 332 -5.94 21.57 -11.29
CA LYS A 332 -6.98 22.36 -10.60
C LYS A 332 -7.20 21.93 -9.15
N ALA A 333 -6.90 20.68 -8.81
CA ALA A 333 -7.11 20.14 -7.47
C ALA A 333 -6.02 20.54 -6.46
N ARG A 334 -4.95 21.22 -6.91
CA ARG A 334 -3.84 21.64 -6.04
C ARG A 334 -4.28 22.54 -4.89
N SER A 335 -5.26 23.43 -5.11
CA SER A 335 -5.77 24.35 -4.08
C SER A 335 -6.41 23.62 -2.89
N SER A 336 -6.89 22.40 -3.11
CA SER A 336 -7.57 21.59 -2.11
C SER A 336 -6.69 20.53 -1.43
N LYS A 337 -5.36 20.54 -1.64
CA LYS A 337 -4.42 19.52 -1.11
C LYS A 337 -4.69 19.13 0.35
N ARG A 338 -4.80 20.12 1.25
CA ARG A 338 -4.98 19.88 2.69
C ARG A 338 -6.31 19.16 3.00
N GLN A 339 -7.37 19.49 2.27
CA GLN A 339 -8.67 18.84 2.44
C GLN A 339 -8.63 17.39 1.92
N LEU A 340 -7.96 17.16 0.78
CA LEU A 340 -7.76 15.81 0.23
C LEU A 340 -7.02 14.91 1.21
N GLU A 341 -5.93 15.40 1.80
CA GLU A 341 -5.15 14.64 2.77
C GLU A 341 -5.95 14.30 4.03
N GLN A 342 -6.72 15.25 4.57
CA GLN A 342 -7.58 14.99 5.73
C GLN A 342 -8.65 13.95 5.43
N ARG A 343 -9.28 14.03 4.26
CA ARG A 343 -10.31 13.08 3.83
C ARG A 343 -9.72 11.69 3.62
N ALA A 344 -8.58 11.58 2.93
CA ALA A 344 -7.87 10.32 2.74
C ALA A 344 -7.50 9.67 4.08
N ARG A 345 -6.96 10.42 5.05
CA ARG A 345 -6.60 9.89 6.38
C ARG A 345 -7.80 9.32 7.13
N LYS A 346 -8.94 10.02 7.11
CA LYS A 346 -10.17 9.52 7.77
C LYS A 346 -10.63 8.20 7.18
N LEU A 347 -10.59 8.07 5.86
CA LEU A 347 -11.01 6.83 5.16
C LEU A 347 -10.04 5.69 5.41
N ILE A 348 -8.74 5.94 5.31
CA ILE A 348 -7.71 4.96 5.59
C ILE A 348 -7.82 4.45 7.03
N ASN A 349 -8.07 5.34 8.00
CA ASN A 349 -8.26 4.93 9.39
C ASN A 349 -9.53 4.10 9.57
N ARG A 350 -10.61 4.40 8.83
CA ARG A 350 -11.83 3.58 8.84
C ARG A 350 -11.56 2.17 8.31
N ILE A 351 -10.90 2.04 7.17
CA ILE A 351 -10.56 0.75 6.55
C ILE A 351 -9.60 -0.02 7.45
N ARG A 352 -8.62 0.68 8.05
CA ARG A 352 -7.74 0.10 9.05
C ARG A 352 -8.55 -0.50 10.21
N GLY A 353 -9.52 0.23 10.76
CA GLY A 353 -10.39 -0.29 11.80
C GLY A 353 -11.23 -1.51 11.37
N GLN A 354 -11.62 -1.61 10.11
CA GLN A 354 -12.38 -2.77 9.58
C GLN A 354 -11.53 -4.04 9.45
N HIS A 355 -10.23 -3.92 9.13
CA HIS A 355 -9.36 -5.07 8.85
C HIS A 355 -8.32 -5.38 9.93
N GLU A 356 -8.00 -4.43 10.81
CA GLU A 356 -7.26 -4.72 12.06
C GLU A 356 -8.17 -5.35 13.12
N TYR A 357 -9.49 -5.24 12.94
CA TYR A 357 -10.48 -6.02 13.66
C TYR A 357 -10.58 -7.40 13.02
N ASP A 358 -10.06 -8.42 13.72
CA ASP A 358 -10.08 -9.82 13.31
C ASP A 358 -11.52 -10.36 13.29
N PRO A 359 -12.14 -10.59 12.12
CA PRO A 359 -13.55 -11.01 12.05
C PRO A 359 -13.77 -12.44 12.60
N GLU A 360 -12.71 -13.26 12.70
CA GLU A 360 -12.79 -14.61 13.26
C GLU A 360 -12.86 -14.60 14.79
N LYS A 361 -12.38 -13.53 15.44
CA LYS A 361 -12.56 -13.30 16.86
C LYS A 361 -13.67 -12.27 17.04
N HIS A 362 -14.90 -12.72 17.27
CA HIS A 362 -16.07 -11.87 17.57
C HIS A 362 -15.90 -11.06 18.88
N LEU A 363 -14.89 -10.21 18.97
CA LEU A 363 -14.56 -9.40 20.12
C LEU A 363 -15.21 -8.01 19.97
N SER A 364 -16.54 -7.96 20.02
CA SER A 364 -17.37 -6.77 19.78
C SER A 364 -16.99 -5.51 20.60
N TYR A 365 -16.26 -5.69 21.70
CA TYR A 365 -15.85 -4.61 22.61
C TYR A 365 -14.40 -4.16 22.40
N VAL A 366 -13.67 -4.76 21.45
CA VAL A 366 -12.31 -4.34 21.09
C VAL A 366 -12.38 -3.20 20.09
N VAL A 367 -11.73 -2.09 20.42
CA VAL A 367 -11.70 -0.84 19.65
C VAL A 367 -10.27 -0.43 19.29
N SER A 368 -10.12 0.38 18.23
CA SER A 368 -8.81 0.91 17.82
C SER A 368 -8.17 1.76 18.93
N GLU A 369 -6.83 1.76 19.00
CA GLU A 369 -6.06 2.55 19.96
C GLU A 369 -6.44 4.04 19.91
N THR A 370 -6.57 4.59 18.71
CA THR A 370 -6.96 5.99 18.51
C THR A 370 -8.34 6.30 19.06
N PHE A 371 -9.31 5.42 18.82
CA PHE A 371 -10.67 5.60 19.35
C PHE A 371 -10.68 5.50 20.87
N TRP A 372 -9.90 4.55 21.43
CA TRP A 372 -9.78 4.38 22.87
C TRP A 372 -9.21 5.64 23.54
N TRP A 373 -8.15 6.24 22.99
CA TRP A 373 -7.59 7.49 23.49
C TRP A 373 -8.56 8.67 23.34
N GLU A 374 -9.29 8.77 22.23
CA GLU A 374 -10.32 9.80 22.03
C GLU A 374 -11.42 9.71 23.10
N GLN A 375 -11.92 8.50 23.40
CA GLN A 375 -12.91 8.28 24.47
C GLN A 375 -12.33 8.61 25.84
N LEU A 376 -11.08 8.24 26.11
CA LEU A 376 -10.40 8.56 27.37
C LEU A 376 -10.33 10.08 27.61
N VAL A 377 -9.96 10.84 26.58
CA VAL A 377 -9.90 12.31 26.65
C VAL A 377 -11.30 12.89 26.89
N LEU A 378 -12.32 12.40 26.17
CA LEU A 378 -13.71 12.82 26.36
C LEU A 378 -14.16 12.59 27.82
N PHE A 379 -14.01 11.37 28.35
CA PHE A 379 -14.43 11.04 29.70
C PHE A 379 -13.65 11.79 30.79
N LYS A 380 -12.37 12.10 30.56
CA LYS A 380 -11.61 12.98 31.46
C LYS A 380 -12.10 14.42 31.45
N THR A 381 -12.54 14.94 30.29
CA THR A 381 -13.06 16.31 30.19
C THR A 381 -14.45 16.47 30.82
N GLU A 382 -15.22 15.39 30.96
CA GLU A 382 -16.56 15.36 31.56
C GLU A 382 -16.58 15.34 33.11
N LEU A 383 -15.57 15.94 33.77
CA LEU A 383 -15.22 16.04 35.21
C LEU A 383 -16.32 15.90 36.30
N LYS A 384 -17.61 16.04 36.00
CA LYS A 384 -18.74 15.88 36.93
C LYS A 384 -19.46 14.52 36.87
N ARG A 385 -19.13 13.62 35.94
CA ARG A 385 -19.82 12.32 35.74
C ARG A 385 -18.91 11.13 35.40
N SER A 386 -17.59 11.25 35.53
CA SER A 386 -16.66 10.19 35.11
C SER A 386 -16.73 8.97 36.05
N ASN A 387 -17.63 8.04 35.70
CA ASN A 387 -17.80 6.74 36.35
C ASN A 387 -16.91 5.65 35.75
N HIS A 388 -15.84 6.00 35.03
CA HIS A 388 -15.04 5.02 34.28
C HIS A 388 -13.77 4.63 35.05
N SER A 389 -13.38 3.36 34.94
CA SER A 389 -12.13 2.80 35.52
C SER A 389 -11.33 2.09 34.44
N ILE A 390 -10.00 1.97 34.61
CA ILE A 390 -9.12 1.34 33.61
C ILE A 390 -8.40 0.15 34.25
N ILE A 391 -8.50 -1.02 33.61
CA ILE A 391 -7.72 -2.21 33.94
C ILE A 391 -6.66 -2.39 32.85
N MET A 392 -5.40 -2.49 33.25
CA MET A 392 -4.26 -2.68 32.35
C MET A 392 -3.69 -4.08 32.49
N PHE A 393 -3.40 -4.70 31.35
CA PHE A 393 -2.64 -5.95 31.24
C PHE A 393 -1.29 -5.65 30.60
N GLN A 394 -0.20 -6.14 31.21
CA GLN A 394 1.14 -5.99 30.68
C GLN A 394 1.86 -7.33 30.61
N HIS A 395 2.47 -7.61 29.45
CA HIS A 395 3.30 -8.79 29.23
C HIS A 395 4.20 -8.60 28.00
N VAL A 396 5.42 -9.14 28.03
CA VAL A 396 6.41 -9.00 26.93
C VAL A 396 6.02 -9.81 25.68
N ASP A 397 5.34 -10.94 25.90
CA ASP A 397 4.90 -11.84 24.85
C ASP A 397 3.45 -11.53 24.42
N THR A 398 3.26 -11.36 23.12
CA THR A 398 2.00 -10.98 22.47
C THR A 398 0.91 -12.03 22.62
N ASP A 399 1.27 -13.30 22.70
CA ASP A 399 0.31 -14.40 22.76
C ASP A 399 -0.43 -14.44 24.10
N TYR A 400 0.20 -13.95 25.18
CA TYR A 400 -0.44 -13.79 26.48
C TYR A 400 -1.48 -12.68 26.45
N LEU A 401 -1.18 -11.58 25.77
CA LEU A 401 -2.07 -10.43 25.67
C LEU A 401 -3.31 -10.75 24.85
N ASP A 402 -3.18 -11.58 23.83
CA ASP A 402 -4.33 -12.04 23.04
C ASP A 402 -5.28 -12.89 23.89
N VAL A 403 -4.75 -13.77 24.74
CA VAL A 403 -5.56 -14.54 25.72
C VAL A 403 -6.19 -13.61 26.77
N CYS A 404 -5.45 -12.61 27.25
CA CYS A 404 -6.00 -11.62 28.18
C CYS A 404 -7.14 -10.83 27.55
N THR A 405 -7.01 -10.48 26.26
CA THR A 405 -8.05 -9.79 25.48
C THR A 405 -9.31 -10.64 25.34
N GLU A 406 -9.16 -11.94 25.05
CA GLU A 406 -10.27 -12.90 24.98
C GLU A 406 -11.00 -13.02 26.32
N ILE A 407 -10.26 -13.16 27.42
CA ILE A 407 -10.85 -13.29 28.77
C ILE A 407 -11.53 -11.98 29.19
N ALA A 408 -10.87 -10.84 28.97
CA ALA A 408 -11.43 -9.51 29.28
C ALA A 408 -12.73 -9.27 28.52
N HIS A 409 -12.78 -9.64 27.25
CA HIS A 409 -13.96 -9.49 26.41
C HIS A 409 -15.18 -10.22 26.95
N THR A 410 -15.01 -11.43 27.51
CA THR A 410 -16.14 -12.18 28.08
C THR A 410 -16.81 -11.51 29.28
N LEU A 411 -16.13 -10.57 29.92
CA LEU A 411 -16.61 -9.85 31.10
C LEU A 411 -17.06 -8.42 30.78
N CYS A 412 -16.96 -7.99 29.52
CA CYS A 412 -17.34 -6.65 29.08
C CYS A 412 -18.85 -6.48 28.87
N ASN A 413 -19.35 -5.31 29.24
CA ASN A 413 -20.70 -4.84 28.94
C ASN A 413 -20.71 -3.92 27.71
N GLN A 414 -21.91 -3.50 27.28
CA GLN A 414 -22.13 -2.71 26.06
C GLN A 414 -21.37 -1.36 25.99
N ASN A 415 -20.91 -0.84 27.12
CA ASN A 415 -20.21 0.45 27.21
C ASN A 415 -18.73 0.32 27.58
N ASP A 416 -18.19 -0.90 27.61
CA ASP A 416 -16.78 -1.14 27.93
C ASP A 416 -15.95 -1.27 26.65
N PHE A 417 -14.70 -0.80 26.71
CA PHE A 417 -13.80 -0.75 25.56
C PHE A 417 -12.46 -1.40 25.86
N ILE A 418 -12.07 -2.38 25.04
CA ILE A 418 -10.75 -3.00 25.10
C ILE A 418 -9.90 -2.46 23.96
N SER A 419 -8.65 -2.10 24.21
CA SER A 419 -7.73 -1.74 23.13
C SER A 419 -6.31 -2.18 23.42
N ARG A 420 -5.58 -2.55 22.37
CA ARG A 420 -4.16 -2.83 22.44
C ARG A 420 -3.41 -1.52 22.30
N LEU A 421 -2.78 -1.07 23.39
CA LEU A 421 -2.04 0.20 23.42
C LEU A 421 -0.62 0.06 22.89
N SER A 422 0.00 -1.11 23.08
CA SER A 422 1.33 -1.41 22.52
C SER A 422 1.52 -2.90 22.27
N SER A 423 2.70 -3.30 21.78
CA SER A 423 3.07 -4.71 21.68
C SER A 423 3.01 -5.42 23.03
N GLU A 424 3.23 -4.68 24.13
CA GLU A 424 3.34 -5.21 25.49
C GLU A 424 2.14 -4.89 26.40
N ARG A 425 1.16 -4.11 25.93
CA ARG A 425 0.08 -3.57 26.77
C ARG A 425 -1.30 -3.65 26.12
N VAL A 426 -2.27 -4.12 26.91
CA VAL A 426 -3.71 -4.08 26.58
C VAL A 426 -4.45 -3.36 27.70
N ALA A 427 -5.37 -2.49 27.33
CA ALA A 427 -6.18 -1.70 28.25
C ALA A 427 -7.66 -2.05 28.11
N LEU A 428 -8.33 -2.25 29.23
CA LEU A 428 -9.77 -2.36 29.35
C LEU A 428 -10.29 -1.11 30.05
N MET A 429 -11.17 -0.36 29.40
CA MET A 429 -11.90 0.76 29.98
C MET A 429 -13.29 0.27 30.38
N LEU A 430 -13.58 0.31 31.67
CA LEU A 430 -14.86 -0.01 32.26
C LEU A 430 -15.73 1.23 32.37
N SER A 431 -17.01 1.08 32.09
CA SER A 431 -18.06 2.10 32.26
C SER A 431 -18.48 2.35 33.71
N GLU A 432 -18.02 1.51 34.63
CA GLU A 432 -18.36 1.54 36.06
C GLU A 432 -17.14 1.86 36.96
N LYS A 433 -17.42 2.42 38.14
CA LYS A 433 -16.41 2.86 39.13
C LYS A 433 -16.76 2.38 40.53
N GLY A 434 -15.73 2.23 41.37
CA GLY A 434 -15.86 1.81 42.77
C GLY A 434 -15.91 0.29 42.91
N ASP A 435 -16.72 -0.20 43.84
CA ASP A 435 -16.76 -1.61 44.24
C ASP A 435 -16.98 -2.58 43.07
N VAL A 436 -17.72 -2.17 42.03
CA VAL A 436 -17.98 -3.05 40.87
C VAL A 436 -16.74 -3.19 39.97
N ALA A 437 -15.98 -2.11 39.76
CA ALA A 437 -14.72 -2.18 39.01
C ALA A 437 -13.68 -3.02 39.77
N GLU A 438 -13.65 -2.92 41.10
CA GLU A 438 -12.76 -3.71 41.94
C GLU A 438 -13.14 -5.20 41.94
N GLN A 439 -14.44 -5.53 41.95
CA GLN A 439 -14.91 -6.90 41.78
C GLN A 439 -14.55 -7.49 40.41
N THR A 440 -14.70 -6.73 39.33
CA THR A 440 -14.30 -7.16 37.98
C THR A 440 -12.78 -7.37 37.90
N PHE A 441 -11.99 -6.48 38.49
CA PHE A 441 -10.54 -6.62 38.59
C PHE A 441 -10.11 -7.86 39.39
N GLN A 442 -10.73 -8.12 40.54
CA GLN A 442 -10.45 -9.32 41.36
C GLN A 442 -10.84 -10.61 40.62
N THR A 443 -11.96 -10.58 39.91
CA THR A 443 -12.44 -11.71 39.10
C THR A 443 -11.48 -12.01 37.95
N LEU A 444 -11.06 -10.98 37.19
CA LEU A 444 -10.07 -11.09 36.13
C LEU A 444 -8.73 -11.63 36.63
N SER A 445 -8.24 -11.09 37.75
CA SER A 445 -6.98 -11.54 38.36
C SER A 445 -7.05 -13.00 38.77
N THR A 446 -8.16 -13.42 39.39
CA THR A 446 -8.38 -14.82 39.81
C THR A 446 -8.47 -15.76 38.60
N ILE A 447 -9.15 -15.35 37.52
CA ILE A 447 -9.24 -16.16 36.29
C ILE A 447 -7.86 -16.32 35.66
N LEU A 448 -7.08 -15.24 35.52
CA LEU A 448 -5.74 -15.29 34.95
C LEU A 448 -4.78 -16.13 35.80
N ASP A 449 -4.96 -16.15 37.12
CA ASP A 449 -4.16 -16.97 38.03
C ASP A 449 -4.42 -18.47 37.90
N ILE A 450 -5.68 -18.84 37.64
CA ILE A 450 -6.13 -20.24 37.51
C ILE A 450 -6.05 -20.72 36.05
N TYR A 451 -5.88 -19.80 35.09
CA TYR A 451 -5.88 -20.13 33.67
C TYR A 451 -4.77 -21.13 33.31
N PRO A 452 -5.07 -22.21 32.57
CA PRO A 452 -4.09 -23.25 32.24
C PRO A 452 -3.20 -22.83 31.06
N TRP A 453 -2.34 -21.82 31.26
CA TRP A 453 -1.43 -21.24 30.25
C TRP A 453 -0.63 -22.30 29.47
N HIS A 454 -0.16 -23.33 30.18
CA HIS A 454 0.60 -24.45 29.61
C HIS A 454 -0.14 -25.20 28.48
N ARG A 455 -1.48 -25.22 28.48
CA ARG A 455 -2.27 -25.90 27.42
C ARG A 455 -2.25 -25.13 26.10
N LYS A 456 -2.01 -23.82 26.13
CA LYS A 456 -1.83 -22.97 24.96
C LYS A 456 -0.35 -22.88 24.51
N GLY A 457 0.54 -23.67 25.12
CA GLY A 457 1.98 -23.66 24.80
C GLY A 457 2.79 -22.56 25.50
N LEU A 458 2.14 -21.77 26.36
CA LEU A 458 2.70 -20.60 27.02
C LEU A 458 3.34 -21.01 28.38
N LYS A 459 4.67 -20.80 28.52
CA LYS A 459 5.50 -21.25 29.68
C LYS A 459 6.28 -20.13 30.42
N GLY A 460 6.04 -18.89 30.05
CA GLY A 460 6.66 -17.68 30.59
C GLY A 460 6.02 -17.18 31.89
N SER A 461 6.41 -15.99 32.31
CA SER A 461 5.83 -15.28 33.46
C SER A 461 4.34 -15.01 33.27
N LYS A 462 3.60 -14.89 34.37
CA LYS A 462 2.19 -14.48 34.30
C LYS A 462 2.07 -13.00 33.90
N PRO A 463 0.98 -12.59 33.22
CA PRO A 463 0.73 -11.18 32.92
C PRO A 463 0.51 -10.38 34.21
N THR A 464 1.03 -9.15 34.26
CA THR A 464 0.79 -8.23 35.36
C THR A 464 -0.47 -7.42 35.09
N VAL A 465 -1.36 -7.31 36.09
CA VAL A 465 -2.64 -6.61 35.98
C VAL A 465 -2.69 -5.48 36.99
N SER A 466 -3.10 -4.28 36.56
CA SER A 466 -3.27 -3.11 37.44
C SER A 466 -4.63 -2.42 37.21
N LEU A 467 -5.17 -1.81 38.27
CA LEU A 467 -6.42 -1.05 38.26
C LEU A 467 -6.10 0.43 38.52
N ASN A 468 -6.51 1.29 37.59
CA ASN A 468 -6.26 2.73 37.63
C ASN A 468 -7.58 3.50 37.52
N ASP A 469 -7.67 4.63 38.24
CA ASP A 469 -8.76 5.59 38.04
C ASP A 469 -8.52 6.39 36.76
N ILE A 470 -9.58 6.73 36.03
CA ILE A 470 -9.47 7.46 34.77
C ILE A 470 -8.80 8.83 34.93
N LEU A 471 -8.92 9.45 36.12
CA LEU A 471 -8.30 10.74 36.42
C LEU A 471 -6.79 10.65 36.69
N THR A 472 -6.32 9.51 37.20
CA THR A 472 -4.90 9.27 37.52
C THR A 472 -4.14 8.61 36.37
N PHE A 473 -4.85 8.01 35.41
CA PHE A 473 -4.25 7.45 34.20
C PHE A 473 -3.64 8.58 33.34
N PRO A 474 -2.49 8.38 32.68
CA PRO A 474 -1.86 9.45 31.89
C PRO A 474 -2.57 9.73 30.56
N PHE A 475 -2.12 10.76 29.83
CA PHE A 475 -2.73 11.22 28.58
C PHE A 475 -2.08 10.64 27.32
N THR A 476 -0.88 10.08 27.44
CA THR A 476 -0.14 9.50 26.32
C THR A 476 0.58 8.22 26.73
N LEU A 477 0.90 7.38 25.74
CA LEU A 477 1.72 6.18 25.91
C LEU A 477 3.12 6.51 26.47
N GLU A 478 3.70 7.63 26.06
CA GLU A 478 5.02 8.11 26.51
C GLU A 478 5.05 8.41 28.02
N GLN A 479 3.98 9.01 28.56
CA GLN A 479 3.85 9.25 30.00
C GLN A 479 3.68 7.95 30.80
N LEU A 480 3.00 6.95 30.22
CA LEU A 480 2.91 5.59 30.78
C LEU A 480 4.25 4.84 30.79
N GLU A 481 5.18 5.19 29.90
CA GLU A 481 6.53 4.62 29.87
C GLU A 481 7.48 5.34 30.85
N GLU A 482 7.26 6.65 31.08
CA GLU A 482 8.00 7.46 32.06
C GLU A 482 7.65 7.10 33.51
N ASP A 483 6.36 6.91 33.84
CA ASP A 483 5.91 6.54 35.20
C ASP A 483 6.47 5.18 35.65
N ASP A 484 6.60 4.21 34.74
CA ASP A 484 7.19 2.89 35.02
C ASP A 484 8.73 2.96 35.20
N ALA A 485 9.39 3.94 34.58
CA ALA A 485 10.83 4.16 34.73
C ALA A 485 11.20 4.82 36.07
N GLU A 486 10.31 5.64 36.64
CA GLU A 486 10.46 6.19 37.99
C GLU A 486 10.22 5.14 39.08
N VAL A 487 9.35 4.15 38.86
CA VAL A 487 9.07 3.05 39.83
C VAL A 487 10.17 1.96 39.84
N ARG A 488 11.00 1.89 38.79
CA ARG A 488 12.11 0.91 38.66
C ARG A 488 13.47 1.45 39.15
N ASN A 489 13.56 2.72 39.56
CA ASN A 489 14.71 3.31 40.27
C ASN A 489 14.41 3.41 41.77
#